data_AF-A0A8H4CF63-F1
#
_entry.id   AF-A0A8H4CF63-F1
#
_cell.length_a   1.000
_cell.length_b   1.000
_cell.length_c   1.000
_cell.angle_alpha   90.00
_cell.angle_beta   90.00
_cell.angle_gamma   90.00
#
_symmetry.space_group_name_H-M   'P 1'
#
loop_
_entity.id
_entity.type
_entity.pdbx_description
1 polymer ?
#
loop_
_entity_poly.entity_id
_entity_poly.type
_entity_poly.pdbx_seq_one_letter_code
_entity_poly.pdbx_strand_id
1 'polypeptide(L)' 'MPRHAFYLDFSTAIRKALSTVPLLLTGGFRSRKGMEAALKGGCCDLVGLARPSVLSRQVPNQLIFE' A
#
# COMPACT_ATOMS: atom_id res chain seq x y z
N MET A 1 7.48 17.48 3.64
CA MET A 1 6.94 16.14 3.94
C MET A 1 6.81 15.36 2.64
N PRO A 2 7.49 14.21 2.47
CA PRO A 2 7.28 13.38 1.29
C PRO A 2 5.81 12.94 1.24
N ARG A 3 5.12 13.17 0.12
CA ARG A 3 3.71 12.81 -0.09
C ARG A 3 3.41 11.32 0.16
N HIS A 4 4.44 10.48 0.24
CA HIS A 4 4.34 9.04 0.44
C HIS A 4 4.00 8.67 1.90
N ALA A 5 4.28 9.55 2.88
CA ALA A 5 4.05 9.28 4.30
C ALA A 5 2.59 9.54 4.75
N PHE A 6 1.84 10.35 4.01
CA PHE A 6 0.49 10.80 4.42
C PHE A 6 -0.48 9.65 4.70
N TYR A 7 -0.39 8.56 3.92
CA TYR A 7 -1.29 7.42 4.08
C TYR A 7 -0.86 6.48 5.20
N LEU A 8 0.42 6.47 5.57
CA LEU A 8 0.96 5.55 6.57
C LEU A 8 0.58 5.98 7.99
N ASP A 9 0.68 7.27 8.29
CA ASP A 9 0.30 7.81 9.61
C ASP A 9 -1.19 7.58 9.88
N PHE A 10 -2.03 7.85 8.89
CA PHE A 10 -3.47 7.62 8.98
C PHE A 10 -3.80 6.14 9.13
N SER A 11 -3.14 5.27 8.35
CA SER A 11 -3.35 3.82 8.44
C SER A 11 -2.98 3.26 9.81
N THR A 12 -1.94 3.81 10.45
CA THR A 12 -1.51 3.42 11.79
C THR A 12 -2.56 3.81 12.84
N ALA A 13 -3.15 5.00 12.71
CA ALA A 13 -4.23 5.44 13.58
C ALA A 13 -5.48 4.55 13.42
N ILE A 14 -5.87 4.22 12.18
CA ILE A 14 -6.98 3.31 11.92
C ILE A 14 -6.69 1.92 12.48
N ARG A 15 -5.50 1.37 12.27
CA ARG A 15 -5.15 0.03 12.76
C ARG A 15 -5.24 -0.06 14.28
N LYS A 16 -4.85 0.99 15.00
CA LYS A 16 -5.02 1.07 16.46
C LYS A 16 -6.48 1.04 16.88
N ALA A 17 -7.36 1.69 16.11
CA ALA A 17 -8.80 1.74 16.40
C ALA A 17 -9.55 0.46 15.95
N LEU A 18 -9.11 -0.15 14.84
CA LEU A 18 -9.76 -1.28 14.16
C LEU A 18 -8.72 -2.37 13.86
N SER A 19 -8.32 -3.11 14.88
CA SER A 19 -7.24 -4.10 14.78
C SER A 19 -7.60 -5.34 13.96
N THR A 20 -8.88 -5.70 13.89
CA THR A 20 -9.36 -6.93 13.23
C THR A 20 -9.90 -6.70 11.82
N VAL A 21 -10.13 -5.45 11.43
CA VAL A 21 -10.69 -5.11 10.12
C VAL A 21 -9.55 -5.07 9.08
N PRO A 22 -9.66 -5.81 7.97
CA PRO A 22 -8.67 -5.71 6.90
C PRO A 22 -8.59 -4.29 6.33
N LEU A 23 -7.36 -3.75 6.22
CA LEU A 23 -7.09 -2.43 5.69
C LEU A 23 -6.49 -2.52 4.29
N LEU A 24 -7.20 -1.97 3.31
CA LEU A 24 -6.72 -1.73 1.95
C LEU A 24 -6.33 -0.26 1.80
N LEU A 25 -5.05 0.01 1.55
CA LEU A 25 -4.60 1.36 1.19
C LEU A 25 -4.55 1.51 -0.32
N THR A 26 -5.28 2.50 -0.85
CA THR A 26 -5.31 2.79 -2.28
C THR A 26 -4.55 4.10 -2.57
N GLY A 27 -3.56 4.04 -3.45
CA GLY A 27 -2.76 5.21 -3.83
C GLY A 27 -1.54 5.50 -2.95
N GLY A 28 -0.68 6.42 -3.40
CA GLY A 28 0.58 6.75 -2.71
C GLY A 28 1.76 5.83 -3.02
N PHE A 29 1.51 4.59 -3.48
CA PHE A 29 2.56 3.64 -3.87
C PHE A 29 3.08 3.87 -5.29
N ARG A 30 4.39 3.98 -5.43
CA ARG A 30 5.09 4.15 -6.73
C ARG A 30 6.26 3.19 -6.95
N SER A 31 6.55 2.35 -5.96
CA SER A 31 7.63 1.36 -6.04
C SER A 31 7.26 0.10 -5.28
N ARG A 32 7.76 -1.04 -5.76
CA ARG A 32 7.66 -2.35 -5.10
C ARG A 32 8.11 -2.27 -3.64
N LYS A 33 9.31 -1.71 -3.40
CA LYS A 33 9.89 -1.55 -2.04
C LYS A 33 8.98 -0.77 -1.09
N GLY A 34 8.29 0.26 -1.58
CA GLY A 34 7.34 1.03 -0.75
C GLY A 34 6.10 0.22 -0.37
N MET A 35 5.60 -0.63 -1.28
CA MET A 35 4.49 -1.53 -1.01
C MET A 35 4.87 -2.62 -0.02
N GLU A 36 6.04 -3.25 -0.20
CA GLU A 36 6.56 -4.26 0.72
C GLU A 36 6.75 -3.71 2.14
N ALA A 37 7.30 -2.50 2.27
CA ALA A 37 7.49 -1.86 3.56
C ALA A 37 6.15 -1.61 4.27
N ALA A 38 5.10 -1.19 3.53
CA ALA A 38 3.78 -0.97 4.11
C ALA A 38 3.10 -2.27 4.57
N LEU A 39 3.23 -3.35 3.79
CA LEU A 39 2.70 -4.68 4.14
C LEU A 39 3.43 -5.28 5.33
N LYS A 40 4.77 -5.37 5.26
CA LYS A 40 5.61 -5.92 6.35
C LYS A 40 5.54 -5.08 7.62
N GLY A 41 5.34 -3.76 7.49
CA GLY A 41 5.15 -2.84 8.60
C GLY A 41 3.76 -2.86 9.21
N GLY A 42 2.82 -3.67 8.70
CA GLY A 42 1.45 -3.79 9.24
C GLY A 42 0.57 -2.55 9.02
N CYS A 43 1.03 -1.59 8.22
CA CYS A 43 0.29 -0.37 7.89
C CYS A 43 -1.00 -0.71 7.13
N CYS A 44 -0.97 -1.75 6.30
CA CYS A 44 -2.13 -2.28 5.59
C CYS A 44 -1.99 -3.77 5.33
N ASP A 45 -3.12 -4.43 5.09
CA ASP A 45 -3.16 -5.85 4.70
C ASP A 45 -3.12 -5.99 3.17
N LEU A 46 -3.57 -4.96 2.46
CA LEU A 46 -3.66 -4.94 1.01
C LEU A 46 -3.21 -3.59 0.46
N VAL A 47 -2.56 -3.63 -0.71
CA VAL A 47 -2.22 -2.44 -1.49
C VAL A 47 -3.07 -2.39 -2.76
N GLY A 48 -3.80 -1.29 -2.93
CA GLY A 48 -4.59 -1.04 -4.14
C GLY A 48 -3.82 -0.25 -5.19
N LEU A 49 -3.87 -0.72 -6.44
CA LEU A 49 -3.21 -0.12 -7.59
C LEU A 49 -4.24 0.30 -8.64
N ALA A 50 -4.30 1.61 -8.91
CA ALA A 50 -5.21 2.18 -9.90
C ALA A 50 -4.45 2.66 -11.15
N ARG A 51 -3.88 3.87 -11.12
CA ARG A 51 -3.20 4.49 -12.28
C ARG A 51 -2.12 3.62 -12.93
N PRO A 52 -1.21 2.96 -12.19
CA PRO A 52 -0.21 2.08 -12.81
C PRO A 52 -0.85 0.94 -13.60
N SER A 53 -1.94 0.37 -13.08
CA SER A 53 -2.66 -0.75 -13.69
C SER A 53 -3.35 -0.38 -15.01
N VAL A 54 -3.69 0.91 -15.20
CA VAL A 54 -4.25 1.41 -16.47
C VAL A 54 -3.17 1.56 -17.53
N LEU A 55 -1.99 2.04 -17.14
CA LEU A 55 -0.90 2.35 -18.06
C LEU A 55 -0.12 1.11 -18.52
N SER A 56 -0.12 0.03 -17.72
CA SER A 56 0.57 -1.20 -18.05
C SER A 56 -0.17 -2.43 -17.54
N ARG A 57 -0.46 -3.36 -18.44
CA ARG A 57 -1.01 -4.68 -18.08
C ARG A 57 0.00 -5.58 -17.35
N GLN A 58 1.29 -5.23 -17.38
CA GLN A 58 2.37 -6.02 -16.78
C GLN A 58 2.63 -5.72 -15.30
N VAL A 59 1.93 -4.73 -14.72
CA VAL A 59 2.09 -4.34 -13.32
C VAL A 59 2.04 -5.52 -12.34
N PRO A 60 1.16 -6.53 -12.49
CA PRO A 60 1.18 -7.71 -11.61
C PRO A 60 2.55 -8.41 -11.62
N ASN A 61 3.10 -8.73 -12.80
CA ASN A 61 4.39 -9.43 -12.91
C ASN A 61 5.55 -8.61 -12.34
N GLN A 62 5.46 -7.28 -12.38
CA GLN A 62 6.47 -6.39 -11.81
C GLN A 62 6.38 -6.27 -10.28
N LEU A 63 5.31 -6.77 -9.66
CA LEU A 63 5.01 -6.60 -8.24
C LEU A 63 4.79 -7.89 -7.45
N ILE A 64 4.54 -9.02 -8.12
CA ILE A 64 4.43 -10.33 -7.46
C ILE A 64 5.74 -10.63 -6.73
N PHE A 65 5.63 -10.99 -5.45
CA PHE A 65 6.74 -11.41 -4.61
C PHE A 65 7.06 -12.87 -4.94
N GLU A 66 8.32 -13.18 -5.24
CA GLU A 66 8.83 -14.56 -5.17
C GLU A 66 9.11 -14.93 -3.71
#